data_AF-A0A958ZMI0-F1
#
_entry.id   AF-A0A958ZMI0-F1
#
_cell.length_a   1.000
_cell.length_b   1.000
_cell.length_c   1.000
_cell.angle_alpha   90.00
_cell.angle_beta   90.00
_cell.angle_gamma   90.00
#
_symmetry.space_group_name_H-M   'P 1'
#
loop_
_entity.id
_entity.type
_entity.pdbx_description
1 polymer ?
#
loop_
_entity_poly.entity_id
_entity_poly.type
_entity_poly.pdbx_seq_one_letter_code
_entity_poly.pdbx_strand_id
1 'polypeptide(L)'
;MKKIILIAFLIGISSACEDFEGWNVDDKNPSEVPASYLLTSSERDLFLRITSTSVNYNIFKLFAQYWNETQYTDEVNYDIRGRDIGGNFSLYLYRDVLNDLKDAQRIINEDEFLSADLKSTQSGVLEALQIFTWHVLVDTYGNIPYTEALQGVENLTPVYDDDEAIYNDLFVRIDNALSMLNAGSESFGDADLIYGGDTGKWKKFLNSLKLRMAVRISDFNNSKAT
;
A
#
# COMPACT_ATOMS: atom_id res chain seq x y z
N MET A 1 53.74 -46.33 -11.54
CA MET A 1 53.65 -45.30 -10.48
C MET A 1 53.17 -43.95 -11.00
N LYS A 2 53.84 -43.29 -11.96
CA LYS A 2 53.39 -41.98 -12.52
C LYS A 2 51.94 -41.97 -13.05
N LYS A 3 51.50 -43.03 -13.74
CA LYS A 3 50.12 -43.15 -14.24
C LYS A 3 49.06 -43.34 -13.14
N ILE A 4 49.43 -43.95 -12.01
CA ILE A 4 48.53 -44.18 -10.87
C ILE A 4 48.32 -42.87 -10.10
N ILE A 5 49.39 -42.07 -9.96
CA ILE A 5 49.33 -40.74 -9.35
C ILE A 5 48.46 -39.79 -10.19
N LEU A 6 48.56 -39.86 -11.52
CA LEU A 6 47.73 -39.04 -12.43
C LEU A 6 46.23 -39.37 -12.32
N ILE A 7 45.89 -40.66 -12.22
CA ILE A 7 44.50 -41.12 -12.08
C ILE A 7 43.94 -40.73 -10.72
N ALA A 8 44.71 -40.87 -9.64
CA ALA A 8 44.30 -40.43 -8.31
C ALA A 8 44.08 -38.91 -8.24
N PHE A 9 44.90 -38.12 -8.96
CA PHE A 9 44.73 -36.67 -9.04
C PHE A 9 43.49 -36.25 -9.84
N LEU A 10 43.17 -36.96 -10.94
CA LEU A 10 41.96 -36.74 -11.73
C LEU A 10 40.67 -37.07 -10.96
N ILE A 11 40.68 -38.12 -10.14
CA ILE A 11 39.53 -38.49 -9.28
C ILE A 11 39.32 -37.45 -8.16
N GLY A 12 40.40 -36.88 -7.62
CA GLY A 12 40.32 -35.83 -6.60
C GLY A 12 39.77 -34.48 -7.10
N ILE A 13 39.87 -34.19 -8.40
CA ILE A 13 39.31 -32.96 -9.00
C ILE A 13 37.79 -33.09 -9.19
N SER A 14 37.27 -34.30 -9.47
CA SER A 14 35.82 -34.53 -9.63
C SER A 14 35.02 -34.46 -8.32
N SER A 15 35.67 -34.47 -7.15
CA SER A 15 35.01 -34.38 -5.84
C SER A 15 35.04 -32.97 -5.22
N ALA A 16 35.56 -31.97 -5.93
CA ALA A 16 35.74 -30.60 -5.42
C ALA A 16 34.68 -29.60 -5.88
N CYS A 17 33.64 -30.05 -6.58
CA CYS A 17 32.50 -29.20 -6.94
C CYS A 17 31.50 -29.24 -5.78
N GLU A 18 31.68 -28.37 -4.78
CA GLU A 18 30.61 -28.12 -3.80
C GLU A 18 29.44 -27.46 -4.52
N ASP A 19 28.23 -27.90 -4.20
CA ASP A 19 26.99 -27.33 -4.73
C ASP A 19 26.70 -26.00 -4.02
N PHE A 20 26.95 -24.89 -4.72
CA PHE A 20 26.74 -23.54 -4.22
C PHE A 20 25.28 -23.07 -4.38
N GLU A 21 24.40 -23.86 -5.00
CA GLU A 21 23.04 -23.42 -5.36
C GLU A 21 22.15 -23.06 -4.14
N GLY A 22 22.52 -23.46 -2.92
CA GLY A 22 21.80 -23.11 -1.69
C GLY A 22 22.33 -21.91 -0.89
N TRP A 23 23.53 -21.38 -1.19
CA TRP A 23 24.16 -20.37 -0.32
C TRP A 23 23.59 -18.95 -0.53
N ASN A 24 22.98 -18.72 -1.68
CA ASN A 24 22.33 -17.46 -2.03
C ASN A 24 20.79 -17.56 -1.98
N VAL A 25 20.25 -18.65 -1.42
CA VAL A 25 18.82 -18.78 -1.15
C VAL A 25 18.57 -18.28 0.27
N ASP A 26 17.70 -17.28 0.40
CA ASP A 26 17.30 -16.76 1.70
C ASP A 26 16.24 -17.67 2.32
N ASP A 27 16.66 -18.61 3.16
CA ASP A 27 15.75 -19.54 3.86
C ASP A 27 14.93 -18.86 4.97
N LYS A 28 15.25 -17.60 5.33
CA LYS A 28 14.59 -16.90 6.45
C LYS A 28 13.41 -16.05 5.99
N ASN A 29 13.40 -15.65 4.72
CA ASN A 29 12.35 -14.81 4.16
C ASN A 29 11.61 -15.56 3.05
N PRO A 30 10.28 -15.38 2.94
CA PRO A 30 9.53 -15.99 1.84
C PRO A 30 10.02 -15.42 0.51
N SER A 31 10.31 -16.31 -0.46
CA SER A 31 10.69 -15.91 -1.81
C SER A 31 9.51 -15.33 -2.61
N GLU A 32 8.29 -15.74 -2.26
CA GLU A 32 7.05 -15.26 -2.86
C GLU A 32 6.04 -14.96 -1.75
N VAL A 33 5.38 -13.81 -1.84
CA VAL A 33 4.35 -13.37 -0.90
C VAL A 33 3.02 -13.31 -1.64
N PRO A 34 2.00 -14.08 -1.23
CA PRO A 34 0.68 -14.01 -1.86
C PRO A 34 0.02 -12.64 -1.67
N ALA A 35 -0.76 -12.21 -2.66
CA ALA A 35 -1.47 -10.93 -2.64
C ALA A 35 -2.37 -10.74 -1.41
N SER A 36 -2.93 -11.82 -0.87
CA SER A 36 -3.75 -11.80 0.34
C SER A 36 -2.98 -11.30 1.57
N TYR A 37 -1.71 -11.69 1.74
CA TYR A 37 -0.90 -11.23 2.87
C TYR A 37 -0.54 -9.76 2.75
N LEU A 38 -0.27 -9.29 1.54
CA LEU A 38 0.02 -7.87 1.26
C LEU A 38 -1.23 -6.99 1.49
N LEU A 39 -2.42 -7.49 1.16
CA LEU A 39 -3.67 -6.83 1.53
C LEU A 39 -3.77 -6.71 3.05
N THR A 40 -3.62 -7.82 3.78
CA THR A 40 -3.73 -7.86 5.24
C THR A 40 -2.72 -6.93 5.92
N SER A 41 -1.46 -6.89 5.46
CA SER A 41 -0.44 -5.97 6.00
C SER A 41 -0.80 -4.52 5.73
N SER A 42 -1.22 -4.21 4.50
CA SER A 42 -1.60 -2.86 4.07
C SER A 42 -2.77 -2.31 4.89
N GLU A 43 -3.82 -3.11 5.11
CA GLU A 43 -4.95 -2.72 5.95
C GLU A 43 -4.51 -2.44 7.39
N ARG A 44 -3.74 -3.34 8.00
CA ARG A 44 -3.22 -3.14 9.35
C ARG A 44 -2.42 -1.85 9.44
N ASP A 45 -1.47 -1.64 8.54
CA ASP A 45 -0.56 -0.51 8.61
C ASP A 45 -1.27 0.80 8.33
N LEU A 46 -2.14 0.87 7.32
CA LEU A 46 -2.96 2.04 7.05
C LEU A 46 -3.76 2.46 8.29
N PHE A 47 -4.51 1.53 8.88
CA PHE A 47 -5.34 1.85 10.03
C PHE A 47 -4.52 2.16 11.30
N LEU A 48 -3.40 1.48 11.51
CA LEU A 48 -2.47 1.81 12.58
C LEU A 48 -1.95 3.24 12.45
N ARG A 49 -1.60 3.69 11.24
CA ARG A 49 -1.08 5.04 11.02
C ARG A 49 -2.15 6.11 11.22
N ILE A 50 -3.35 5.94 10.69
CA ILE A 50 -4.38 7.00 10.73
C ILE A 50 -5.14 7.08 12.06
N THR A 51 -5.23 5.99 12.82
CA THR A 51 -6.06 5.94 14.05
C THR A 51 -5.24 6.06 15.34
N SER A 52 -3.93 5.82 15.28
CA SER A 52 -3.04 5.86 16.44
C SER A 52 -3.11 7.20 17.17
N THR A 53 -2.82 7.15 18.46
CA THR A 53 -2.72 8.30 19.35
C THR A 53 -1.29 8.61 19.73
N SER A 54 -0.34 7.83 19.20
CA SER A 54 1.09 8.04 19.41
C SER A 54 1.56 9.16 18.51
N VAL A 55 2.18 10.19 19.09
CA VAL A 55 2.86 11.28 18.36
C VAL A 55 3.98 10.77 17.44
N ASN A 56 4.43 9.53 17.61
CA ASN A 56 5.38 8.90 16.69
C ASN A 56 4.73 8.47 15.36
N TYR A 57 3.40 8.36 15.30
CA TYR A 57 2.67 7.88 14.12
C TYR A 57 1.83 8.97 13.48
N ASN A 58 1.03 9.72 14.26
CA ASN A 58 0.31 10.90 13.77
C ASN A 58 -0.07 11.82 14.95
N ILE A 59 -0.48 13.05 14.63
CA ILE A 59 -0.87 14.10 15.61
C ILE A 59 -2.25 14.70 15.33
N PHE A 60 -3.07 14.06 14.49
CA PHE A 60 -4.31 14.65 13.98
C PHE A 60 -5.32 15.00 15.08
N LYS A 61 -5.42 14.17 16.13
CA LYS A 61 -6.33 14.42 17.27
C LYS A 61 -5.91 15.63 18.11
N LEU A 62 -4.62 15.93 18.17
CA LEU A 62 -4.09 17.11 18.86
C LEU A 62 -4.40 18.37 18.04
N PHE A 63 -4.19 18.31 16.72
CA PHE A 63 -4.49 19.44 15.83
C PHE A 63 -5.99 19.73 15.73
N ALA A 64 -6.83 18.68 15.78
CA ALA A 64 -8.28 18.81 15.90
C ALA A 64 -8.75 19.27 17.30
N GLN A 65 -7.84 19.42 18.25
CA GLN A 65 -8.11 19.79 19.65
C GLN A 65 -9.08 18.86 20.37
N TYR A 66 -9.24 17.63 19.89
CA TYR A 66 -10.02 16.62 20.62
C TYR A 66 -9.29 16.20 21.88
N TRP A 67 -7.96 16.10 21.81
CA TRP A 67 -7.08 15.71 22.92
C TRP A 67 -6.04 16.80 23.21
N ASN A 68 -5.48 16.75 24.41
CA ASN A 68 -4.38 17.62 24.84
C ASN A 68 -3.34 16.81 25.62
N GLU A 69 -2.11 17.30 25.65
CA GLU A 69 -0.98 16.70 26.34
C GLU A 69 -0.72 17.41 27.66
N THR A 70 -0.35 16.64 28.68
CA THR A 70 0.00 17.18 30.01
C THR A 70 1.51 17.15 30.27
N GLN A 71 2.27 16.44 29.42
CA GLN A 71 3.71 16.29 29.46
C GLN A 71 4.23 16.18 28.03
N TYR A 72 5.38 16.79 27.73
CA TYR A 72 5.92 16.93 26.36
C TYR A 72 4.90 17.58 25.42
N THR A 73 4.67 18.88 25.62
CA THR A 73 3.55 19.61 24.99
C THR A 73 3.94 20.27 23.67
N ASP A 74 4.95 19.75 22.98
CA ASP A 74 5.50 20.37 21.77
C ASP A 74 4.44 20.35 20.64
N GLU A 75 3.87 19.19 20.35
CA GLU A 75 2.90 18.98 19.27
C GLU A 75 1.59 19.76 19.47
N VAL A 76 1.06 19.82 20.69
CA VAL A 76 -0.14 20.63 21.01
C VAL A 76 0.09 22.13 20.92
N ASN A 77 1.34 22.59 21.01
CA ASN A 77 1.73 23.98 20.79
C ASN A 77 2.24 24.23 19.37
N TYR A 78 2.00 23.29 18.44
CA TYR A 78 2.43 23.34 17.05
C TYR A 78 3.96 23.38 16.85
N ASP A 79 4.73 22.94 17.84
CA ASP A 79 6.18 22.73 17.69
C ASP A 79 6.47 21.29 17.23
N ILE A 80 6.59 21.13 15.92
CA ILE A 80 6.85 19.81 15.28
C ILE A 80 8.31 19.66 14.82
N ARG A 81 9.24 20.43 15.41
CA ARG A 81 10.66 20.43 14.98
C ARG A 81 11.47 19.28 15.57
N GLY A 82 11.02 18.73 16.70
CA GLY A 82 11.73 17.67 17.42
C GLY A 82 11.65 16.29 16.75
N ARG A 83 10.71 16.08 15.83
CA ARG A 83 10.45 14.79 15.17
C ARG A 83 9.85 14.98 13.78
N ASP A 84 10.33 14.19 12.83
CA ASP A 84 9.75 14.16 11.49
C ASP A 84 8.46 13.31 11.44
N ILE A 85 7.41 13.77 12.11
CA ILE A 85 6.13 13.06 12.18
C ILE A 85 5.49 12.98 10.79
N GLY A 86 5.51 14.11 10.07
CA GLY A 86 4.99 14.23 8.72
C GLY A 86 5.71 13.32 7.74
N GLY A 87 7.04 13.32 7.68
CA GLY A 87 7.80 12.47 6.78
C GLY A 87 7.68 10.98 7.13
N ASN A 88 7.61 10.62 8.42
CA ASN A 88 7.34 9.24 8.79
C ASN A 88 5.94 8.78 8.35
N PHE A 89 4.90 9.60 8.58
CA PHE A 89 3.54 9.25 8.18
C PHE A 89 3.44 9.02 6.66
N SER A 90 3.99 9.92 5.85
CA SER A 90 4.02 9.75 4.40
C SER A 90 4.82 8.50 4.01
N LEU A 91 6.00 8.29 4.58
CA LEU A 91 6.85 7.14 4.30
C LEU A 91 6.10 5.82 4.48
N TYR A 92 5.35 5.65 5.57
CA TYR A 92 4.59 4.42 5.80
C TYR A 92 3.46 4.21 4.77
N LEU A 93 2.75 5.28 4.41
CA LEU A 93 1.67 5.17 3.43
C LEU A 93 2.19 4.86 2.02
N TYR A 94 3.33 5.43 1.61
CA TYR A 94 3.94 5.08 0.32
C TYR A 94 4.59 3.69 0.34
N ARG A 95 5.42 3.42 1.34
CA ARG A 95 6.28 2.23 1.36
C ARG A 95 5.55 0.96 1.77
N ASP A 96 4.74 0.99 2.82
CA ASP A 96 4.18 -0.22 3.44
C ASP A 96 2.69 -0.42 3.10
N VAL A 97 2.04 0.57 2.49
CA VAL A 97 0.64 0.46 2.07
C VAL A 97 0.54 0.51 0.55
N LEU A 98 0.94 1.61 -0.09
CA LEU A 98 0.75 1.77 -1.53
C LEU A 98 1.63 0.83 -2.37
N ASN A 99 2.89 0.63 -2.01
CA ASN A 99 3.75 -0.35 -2.69
C ASN A 99 3.23 -1.79 -2.49
N ASP A 100 2.87 -2.18 -1.26
CA ASP A 100 2.33 -3.51 -0.98
C ASP A 100 1.04 -3.78 -1.78
N LEU A 101 0.12 -2.80 -1.84
CA LEU A 101 -1.09 -2.90 -2.66
C LEU A 101 -0.78 -2.96 -4.17
N LYS A 102 0.22 -2.20 -4.64
CA LYS A 102 0.67 -2.24 -6.04
C LYS A 102 1.27 -3.61 -6.38
N ASP A 103 2.07 -4.19 -5.49
CA ASP A 103 2.64 -5.52 -5.68
C ASP A 103 1.57 -6.61 -5.61
N ALA A 104 0.61 -6.50 -4.69
CA ALA A 104 -0.55 -7.39 -4.65
C ALA A 104 -1.33 -7.37 -5.97
N GLN A 105 -1.53 -6.17 -6.54
CA GLN A 105 -2.18 -5.99 -7.83
C GLN A 105 -1.39 -6.63 -8.98
N ARG A 106 -0.06 -6.48 -8.97
CA ARG A 106 0.83 -7.13 -9.94
C ARG A 106 0.71 -8.66 -9.86
N ILE A 107 0.79 -9.22 -8.66
CA ILE A 107 0.69 -10.67 -8.42
C ILE A 107 -0.65 -11.22 -8.95
N ILE A 108 -1.77 -10.56 -8.65
CA ILE A 108 -3.10 -10.96 -9.14
C ILE A 108 -3.17 -10.93 -10.67
N ASN A 109 -2.58 -9.91 -11.29
CA ASN A 109 -2.59 -9.78 -12.75
C ASN A 109 -1.79 -10.91 -13.41
N GLU A 110 -0.64 -11.27 -12.84
CA GLU A 110 0.27 -12.31 -13.31
C GLU A 110 -0.21 -13.74 -13.01
N ASP A 111 -1.11 -13.93 -12.03
CA ASP A 111 -1.61 -15.27 -11.66
C ASP A 111 -2.52 -15.88 -12.73
N GLU A 112 -2.04 -16.87 -13.48
CA GLU A 112 -2.79 -17.53 -14.55
C GLU A 112 -3.96 -18.42 -14.07
N PHE A 113 -4.03 -18.74 -12.78
CA PHE A 113 -5.02 -19.64 -12.19
C PHE A 113 -6.27 -18.91 -11.69
N LEU A 114 -6.20 -17.60 -11.46
CA LEU A 114 -7.36 -16.79 -11.10
C LEU A 114 -8.26 -16.52 -12.32
N SER A 115 -9.57 -16.71 -12.13
CA SER A 115 -10.56 -16.32 -13.15
C SER A 115 -10.56 -14.81 -13.36
N ALA A 116 -10.91 -14.37 -14.57
CA ALA A 116 -10.98 -12.93 -14.90
C ALA A 116 -11.91 -12.17 -13.94
N ASP A 117 -13.03 -12.77 -13.54
CA ASP A 117 -14.00 -12.18 -12.61
C ASP A 117 -13.42 -12.03 -11.20
N LEU A 118 -12.68 -13.03 -10.72
CA LEU A 118 -12.04 -12.97 -9.40
C LEU A 118 -10.89 -11.96 -9.39
N LYS A 119 -10.06 -11.93 -10.45
CA LYS A 119 -9.02 -10.91 -10.62
C LYS A 119 -9.62 -9.50 -10.58
N SER A 120 -10.69 -9.27 -11.34
CA SER A 120 -11.39 -7.98 -11.36
C SER A 120 -11.89 -7.61 -9.97
N THR A 121 -12.56 -8.53 -9.29
CA THR A 121 -13.12 -8.29 -7.95
C THR A 121 -12.04 -7.99 -6.91
N GLN A 122 -10.95 -8.75 -6.88
CA GLN A 122 -9.82 -8.51 -5.98
C GLN A 122 -9.11 -7.19 -6.30
N SER A 123 -8.93 -6.88 -7.58
CA SER A 123 -8.37 -5.58 -8.02
C SER A 123 -9.22 -4.41 -7.53
N GLY A 124 -10.55 -4.54 -7.59
CA GLY A 124 -11.47 -3.52 -7.07
C GLY A 124 -11.33 -3.27 -5.56
N VAL A 125 -11.03 -4.32 -4.77
CA VAL A 125 -10.76 -4.19 -3.33
C VAL A 125 -9.42 -3.49 -3.07
N LEU A 126 -8.35 -3.91 -3.74
CA LEU A 126 -7.04 -3.28 -3.62
C LEU A 126 -7.08 -1.80 -4.03
N GLU A 127 -7.78 -1.52 -5.13
CA GLU A 127 -7.97 -0.18 -5.66
C GLU A 127 -8.73 0.72 -4.68
N ALA A 128 -9.74 0.19 -3.98
CA ALA A 128 -10.46 0.94 -2.95
C ALA A 128 -9.55 1.40 -1.80
N LEU A 129 -8.60 0.55 -1.37
CA LEU A 129 -7.61 0.90 -0.36
C LEU A 129 -6.57 1.89 -0.87
N GLN A 130 -6.11 1.73 -2.11
CA GLN A 130 -5.20 2.69 -2.74
C GLN A 130 -5.84 4.08 -2.81
N ILE A 131 -7.07 4.17 -3.34
CA ILE A 131 -7.83 5.44 -3.43
C ILE A 131 -7.93 6.10 -2.06
N PHE A 132 -8.30 5.34 -1.03
CA PHE A 132 -8.41 5.89 0.32
C PHE A 132 -7.06 6.37 0.87
N THR A 133 -5.98 5.64 0.60
CA THR A 133 -4.63 6.02 1.03
C THR A 133 -4.15 7.29 0.33
N TRP A 134 -4.38 7.39 -0.99
CA TRP A 134 -4.10 8.60 -1.76
C TRP A 134 -4.91 9.81 -1.28
N HIS A 135 -6.19 9.61 -1.01
CA HIS A 135 -7.05 10.64 -0.42
C HIS A 135 -6.50 11.12 0.94
N VAL A 136 -6.03 10.22 1.81
CA VAL A 136 -5.41 10.59 3.09
C VAL A 136 -4.12 11.39 2.89
N LEU A 137 -3.29 11.01 1.91
CA LEU A 137 -2.05 11.74 1.60
C LEU A 137 -2.34 13.15 1.09
N VAL A 138 -3.18 13.31 0.07
CA VAL A 138 -3.47 14.62 -0.52
C VAL A 138 -4.15 15.55 0.49
N ASP A 139 -5.02 15.03 1.36
CA ASP A 139 -5.64 15.82 2.42
C ASP A 139 -4.67 16.27 3.52
N THR A 140 -3.56 15.54 3.68
CA THR A 140 -2.56 15.85 4.71
C THR A 140 -1.52 16.85 4.20
N TYR A 141 -1.14 16.76 2.92
CA TYR A 141 0.01 17.47 2.38
C TYR A 141 -0.30 18.43 1.22
N GLY A 142 -1.50 18.37 0.63
CA GLY A 142 -1.81 19.04 -0.63
C GLY A 142 -1.15 18.31 -1.80
N ASN A 143 -0.39 19.03 -2.62
CA ASN A 143 0.34 18.46 -3.74
C ASN A 143 1.32 17.37 -3.25
N ILE A 144 1.33 16.22 -3.93
CA ILE A 144 2.12 15.04 -3.54
C ILE A 144 2.63 14.28 -4.77
N PRO A 145 3.68 13.46 -4.66
CA PRO A 145 4.02 12.48 -5.68
C PRO A 145 2.86 11.50 -5.91
N TYR A 146 2.29 11.50 -7.12
CA TYR A 146 1.12 10.68 -7.44
C TYR A 146 1.29 9.88 -8.73
N THR A 147 1.20 10.50 -9.91
CA THR A 147 1.29 9.79 -11.20
C THR A 147 2.66 9.17 -11.46
N GLU A 148 3.73 9.81 -10.99
CA GLU A 148 5.10 9.32 -11.09
C GLU A 148 5.56 8.50 -9.88
N ALA A 149 4.70 8.33 -8.87
CA ALA A 149 5.05 7.62 -7.65
C ALA A 149 5.19 6.10 -7.87
N LEU A 150 5.82 5.44 -6.90
CA LEU A 150 5.94 3.98 -6.81
C LEU A 150 6.71 3.33 -7.98
N GLN A 151 7.50 4.08 -8.75
CA GLN A 151 8.29 3.55 -9.87
C GLN A 151 9.64 2.95 -9.44
N GLY A 152 9.95 2.98 -8.14
CA GLY A 152 11.18 2.41 -7.59
C GLY A 152 12.42 3.07 -8.18
N VAL A 153 13.35 2.26 -8.66
CA VAL A 153 14.64 2.74 -9.21
C VAL A 153 14.49 3.48 -10.54
N GLU A 154 13.38 3.30 -11.25
CA GLU A 154 13.12 3.97 -12.53
C GLU A 154 12.82 5.46 -12.37
N ASN A 155 12.32 5.88 -11.20
CA ASN A 155 12.16 7.30 -10.87
C ASN A 155 12.37 7.54 -9.37
N LEU A 156 13.56 8.02 -9.04
CA LEU A 156 13.95 8.35 -7.66
C LEU A 156 13.47 9.74 -7.21
N THR A 157 12.97 10.55 -8.12
CA THR A 157 12.57 11.95 -7.87
C THR A 157 11.22 12.25 -8.53
N PRO A 158 10.14 11.57 -8.11
CA PRO A 158 8.83 11.77 -8.71
C PRO A 158 8.34 13.21 -8.48
N VAL A 159 7.74 13.80 -9.52
CA VAL A 159 7.15 15.13 -9.42
C VAL A 159 5.92 15.14 -8.51
N TYR A 160 5.61 16.31 -7.97
CA TYR A 160 4.43 16.52 -7.16
C TYR A 160 3.29 16.95 -8.07
N ASP A 161 2.22 16.17 -8.05
CA ASP A 161 1.01 16.49 -8.80
C ASP A 161 0.13 17.45 -7.98
N ASP A 162 -0.63 18.26 -8.71
CA ASP A 162 -1.59 19.20 -8.15
C ASP A 162 -2.74 18.49 -7.43
N ASP A 163 -3.13 18.99 -6.26
CA ASP A 163 -4.18 18.38 -5.43
C ASP A 163 -5.53 18.29 -6.15
N GLU A 164 -5.91 19.30 -6.95
CA GLU A 164 -7.13 19.27 -7.76
C GLU A 164 -7.06 18.14 -8.80
N ALA A 165 -5.93 18.00 -9.48
CA ALA A 165 -5.72 16.94 -10.47
C ALA A 165 -5.81 15.54 -9.83
N ILE A 166 -5.21 15.37 -8.65
CA ILE A 166 -5.28 14.12 -7.88
C ILE A 166 -6.74 13.81 -7.50
N TYR A 167 -7.48 14.77 -6.95
CA TYR A 167 -8.89 14.59 -6.60
C TYR A 167 -9.74 14.17 -7.80
N ASN A 168 -9.52 14.83 -8.94
CA ASN A 168 -10.23 14.53 -10.18
C ASN A 168 -9.99 13.08 -10.65
N ASP A 169 -8.73 12.63 -10.59
CA ASP A 169 -8.37 11.26 -10.93
C ASP A 169 -8.95 10.25 -9.94
N LEU A 170 -8.89 10.53 -8.63
CA LEU A 170 -9.47 9.65 -7.60
C LEU A 170 -10.97 9.44 -7.80
N PHE A 171 -11.74 10.44 -8.25
CA PHE A 171 -13.15 10.23 -8.60
C PHE A 171 -13.34 9.24 -9.76
N VAL A 172 -12.50 9.32 -10.79
CA VAL A 172 -12.53 8.40 -11.93
C VAL A 172 -12.14 6.98 -11.48
N ARG A 173 -11.09 6.87 -10.66
CA ARG A 173 -10.65 5.60 -10.09
C ARG A 173 -11.74 4.95 -9.22
N ILE A 174 -12.48 5.73 -8.43
CA ILE A 174 -13.65 5.23 -7.67
C ILE A 174 -14.70 4.63 -8.61
N ASP A 175 -15.04 5.30 -9.71
CA ASP A 175 -16.05 4.80 -10.65
C ASP A 175 -15.60 3.51 -11.35
N ASN A 176 -14.32 3.42 -11.70
CA ASN A 176 -13.73 2.21 -12.22
C ASN A 176 -13.76 1.06 -11.20
N ALA A 177 -13.34 1.30 -9.95
CA ALA A 177 -13.36 0.30 -8.88
C ALA A 177 -14.79 -0.17 -8.55
N LEU A 178 -15.78 0.72 -8.58
CA LEU A 178 -17.19 0.37 -8.41
C LEU A 178 -17.70 -0.58 -9.51
N SER A 179 -17.16 -0.48 -10.73
CA SER A 179 -17.50 -1.38 -11.84
C SER A 179 -16.89 -2.78 -11.70
N MET A 180 -15.78 -2.90 -10.96
CA MET A 180 -15.08 -4.16 -10.69
C MET A 180 -15.75 -5.00 -9.60
N LEU A 181 -16.44 -4.36 -8.66
CA LEU A 181 -17.07 -5.02 -7.52
C LEU A 181 -18.51 -5.42 -7.84
N ASN A 182 -18.85 -6.70 -7.83
CA ASN A 182 -20.24 -7.18 -7.91
C ASN A 182 -20.69 -7.75 -6.56
N ALA A 183 -21.92 -7.43 -6.14
CA ALA A 183 -22.42 -7.86 -4.85
C ALA A 183 -22.56 -9.39 -4.80
N GLY A 184 -21.98 -10.01 -3.78
CA GLY A 184 -21.98 -11.46 -3.61
C GLY A 184 -20.86 -12.19 -4.38
N SER A 185 -19.99 -11.47 -5.09
CA SER A 185 -18.77 -12.04 -5.68
C SER A 185 -17.76 -12.43 -4.60
N GLU A 186 -17.02 -13.49 -4.88
CA GLU A 186 -15.86 -13.89 -4.10
C GLU A 186 -14.71 -12.88 -4.25
N SER A 187 -13.91 -12.70 -3.20
CA SER A 187 -12.76 -11.78 -3.20
C SER A 187 -11.58 -12.35 -2.39
N PHE A 188 -11.18 -11.70 -1.30
CA PHE A 188 -10.07 -12.11 -0.43
C PHE A 188 -10.50 -12.92 0.79
N GLY A 189 -11.80 -13.01 1.08
CA GLY A 189 -12.33 -13.73 2.23
C GLY A 189 -11.73 -13.23 3.56
N ASP A 190 -11.26 -14.15 4.40
CA ASP A 190 -10.71 -13.83 5.73
C ASP A 190 -9.39 -13.03 5.70
N ALA A 191 -8.75 -12.89 4.54
CA ALA A 191 -7.57 -12.03 4.40
C ALA A 191 -7.92 -10.53 4.37
N ASP A 192 -9.17 -10.18 4.06
CA ASP A 192 -9.73 -8.82 4.22
C ASP A 192 -10.20 -8.66 5.68
N LEU A 193 -9.46 -7.88 6.46
CA LEU A 193 -9.72 -7.66 7.88
C LEU A 193 -10.85 -6.64 8.13
N ILE A 194 -11.26 -5.89 7.11
CA ILE A 194 -12.23 -4.80 7.24
C ILE A 194 -13.65 -5.33 7.01
N TYR A 195 -13.86 -6.07 5.93
CA TYR A 195 -15.19 -6.55 5.52
C TYR A 195 -15.29 -8.06 5.31
N GLY A 196 -14.21 -8.81 5.53
CA GLY A 196 -14.21 -10.28 5.40
C GLY A 196 -14.53 -10.75 3.98
N GLY A 197 -14.12 -9.96 2.97
CA GLY A 197 -14.35 -10.25 1.56
C GLY A 197 -15.73 -9.84 1.04
N ASP A 198 -16.57 -9.16 1.84
CA ASP A 198 -17.89 -8.68 1.42
C ASP A 198 -17.76 -7.50 0.44
N THR A 199 -17.86 -7.81 -0.85
CA THR A 199 -17.79 -6.84 -1.95
C THR A 199 -18.93 -5.82 -1.92
N GLY A 200 -20.09 -6.17 -1.35
CA GLY A 200 -21.21 -5.25 -1.17
C GLY A 200 -20.87 -4.13 -0.18
N LYS A 201 -20.12 -4.44 0.88
CA LYS A 201 -19.60 -3.42 1.81
C LYS A 201 -18.50 -2.57 1.19
N TRP A 202 -17.61 -3.15 0.37
CA TRP A 202 -16.64 -2.38 -0.40
C TRP A 202 -17.30 -1.39 -1.38
N LYS A 203 -18.38 -1.78 -2.08
CA LYS A 203 -19.16 -0.83 -2.90
C LYS A 203 -19.76 0.31 -2.08
N LYS A 204 -20.29 0.01 -0.88
CA LYS A 204 -20.82 1.04 0.04
C LYS A 204 -19.72 1.98 0.52
N PHE A 205 -18.54 1.44 0.83
CA PHE A 205 -17.38 2.21 1.22
C PHE A 205 -16.95 3.19 0.12
N LEU A 206 -16.75 2.71 -1.12
CA LEU A 206 -16.37 3.56 -2.25
C LEU A 206 -17.38 4.70 -2.51
N ASN A 207 -18.67 4.41 -2.48
CA ASN A 207 -19.70 5.45 -2.61
C ASN A 207 -19.67 6.46 -1.44
N SER A 208 -19.41 5.99 -0.23
CA SER A 208 -19.30 6.86 0.95
C SER A 208 -18.03 7.73 0.89
N LEU A 209 -16.93 7.18 0.37
CA LEU A 209 -15.70 7.93 0.14
C LEU A 209 -15.90 8.97 -0.96
N LYS A 210 -16.56 8.61 -2.06
CA LYS A 210 -16.94 9.55 -3.12
C LYS A 210 -17.74 10.73 -2.57
N LEU A 211 -18.74 10.45 -1.74
CA LEU A 211 -19.55 11.49 -1.08
C LEU A 211 -18.68 12.35 -0.15
N ARG A 212 -17.81 11.74 0.68
CA ARG A 212 -16.90 12.48 1.56
C ARG A 212 -16.02 13.44 0.78
N MET A 213 -15.41 12.97 -0.31
CA MET A 213 -14.56 13.77 -1.18
C MET A 213 -15.34 14.91 -1.83
N ALA A 214 -16.53 14.63 -2.33
CA ALA A 214 -17.41 15.62 -2.95
C ALA A 214 -17.79 16.75 -1.98
N VAL A 215 -18.12 16.40 -0.72
CA VAL A 215 -18.38 17.38 0.35
C VAL A 215 -17.12 18.17 0.70
N ARG A 216 -15.94 17.54 0.72
CA ARG A 216 -14.68 18.22 1.03
C ARG A 216 -14.35 19.33 0.03
N ILE A 217 -14.66 19.13 -1.24
CA ILE A 217 -14.40 20.12 -2.30
C ILE A 217 -15.59 21.04 -2.59
N SER A 218 -16.70 20.95 -1.86
CA SER A 218 -17.94 21.67 -2.22
C SER A 218 -17.79 23.19 -2.26
N ASP A 219 -16.97 23.74 -1.36
CA ASP A 219 -16.77 25.19 -1.26
C ASP A 219 -15.87 25.73 -2.38
N PHE A 220 -15.01 24.88 -2.95
CA PHE A 220 -14.14 25.21 -4.08
C PHE A 220 -14.81 24.91 -5.43
N ASN A 221 -15.44 23.75 -5.54
CA ASN A 221 -16.08 23.26 -6.76
C ASN A 221 -17.42 22.57 -6.46
N ASN A 222 -18.44 23.39 -6.21
CA ASN A 222 -19.80 22.94 -5.88
C ASN A 222 -20.42 22.00 -6.94
N SER A 223 -20.00 22.10 -8.21
CA SER A 223 -20.55 21.26 -9.29
C SER A 223 -20.25 19.76 -9.11
N LYS A 224 -19.24 19.42 -8.31
CA LYS A 224 -18.90 18.02 -7.97
C LYS A 224 -19.57 17.54 -6.67
N ALA A 225 -20.21 18.43 -5.92
CA ALA A 225 -20.90 18.12 -4.67
C ALA A 225 -22.40 17.85 -4.86
N THR A 226 -22.93 18.07 -6.06
CA THR A 226 -24.34 17.86 -6.46
C THR A 226 -24.48 16.67 -7.39
#